data_AF-A0AA97GWC2-F1
#
_entry.id   AF-A0AA97GWC2-F1
#
_cell.length_a   1.000
_cell.length_b   1.000
_cell.length_c   1.000
_cell.angle_alpha   90.00
_cell.angle_beta   90.00
_cell.angle_gamma   90.00
#
_symmetry.space_group_name_H-M   'P 1'
#
loop_
_entity.id
_entity.type
_entity.pdbx_description
1 polymer ?
#
loop_
_entity_poly.entity_id
_entity_poly.type
_entity_poly.pdbx_seq_one_letter_code
_entity_poly.pdbx_strand_id
1 'polypeptide(L)'
;MDSLRKYLKYILILLFGSLLNACTNIYWGIIKNSTDEVIQVKLTFINEYGTQVLELMPIESNDSSVWEYRQSSLVITKIDEDLSMVEATNAKGCTIMLDREEIEKNVSEHKQQIIISTDDFFNACTK
;
A
#
# COMPACT_ATOMS: atom_id res chain seq x y z
N MET A 1 50.75 -15.15 10.83
CA MET A 1 49.90 -14.57 9.77
C MET A 1 48.47 -15.12 9.76
N ASP A 2 48.23 -16.40 10.05
CA ASP A 2 46.88 -17.00 9.99
C ASP A 2 45.88 -16.52 11.05
N SER A 3 46.37 -16.21 12.26
CA SER A 3 45.53 -15.67 13.34
C SER A 3 44.92 -14.30 12.96
N LEU A 4 45.76 -13.39 12.40
CA LEU A 4 45.33 -12.07 11.96
C LEU A 4 44.30 -12.15 10.83
N ARG A 5 44.50 -13.09 9.89
CA ARG A 5 43.61 -13.32 8.75
C ARG A 5 42.25 -13.90 9.18
N LYS A 6 42.21 -14.76 10.22
CA LYS A 6 40.97 -15.23 10.83
C LYS A 6 40.21 -14.10 11.52
N TYR A 7 40.91 -13.29 12.31
CA TYR A 7 40.31 -12.17 13.05
C TYR A 7 39.68 -11.13 12.11
N LEU A 8 40.37 -10.78 11.03
CA LEU A 8 39.84 -9.91 9.98
C LEU A 8 38.60 -10.49 9.31
N LYS A 9 38.57 -11.82 9.07
CA LYS A 9 37.39 -12.51 8.51
C LYS A 9 36.17 -12.40 9.43
N TYR A 10 36.36 -12.59 10.74
CA TYR A 10 35.27 -12.48 11.72
C TYR A 10 34.77 -11.04 11.87
N ILE A 11 35.66 -10.05 11.85
CA ILE A 11 35.29 -8.63 11.86
C ILE A 11 34.48 -8.27 10.59
N LEU A 12 34.90 -8.78 9.43
CA LEU A 12 34.19 -8.54 8.17
C LEU A 12 32.78 -9.13 8.20
N ILE A 13 32.62 -10.35 8.73
CA ILE A 13 31.31 -11.01 8.88
C ILE A 13 30.40 -10.23 9.85
N LEU A 14 30.95 -9.75 10.97
CA LEU A 14 30.23 -8.90 11.93
C LEU A 14 29.80 -7.56 11.30
N LEU A 15 30.67 -6.91 10.53
CA LEU A 15 30.36 -5.68 9.81
C LEU A 15 29.26 -5.90 8.77
N PHE A 16 29.34 -6.95 7.95
CA PHE A 16 28.29 -7.30 6.98
C PHE A 16 26.97 -7.68 7.66
N GLY A 17 27.00 -8.38 8.80
CA GLY A 17 25.80 -8.71 9.57
C GLY A 17 25.10 -7.48 10.15
N SER A 18 25.87 -6.47 10.59
CA SER A 18 25.32 -5.22 11.14
C SER A 18 24.70 -4.28 10.10
N LEU A 19 25.04 -4.44 8.82
CA LEU A 19 24.48 -3.69 7.69
C LEU A 19 23.14 -4.26 7.19
N LEU A 20 22.68 -5.39 7.72
CA LEU A 20 21.40 -6.03 7.37
C LEU A 20 20.23 -5.56 8.24
N ASN A 21 20.43 -4.56 9.11
CA ASN A 21 19.30 -3.85 9.70
C ASN A 21 18.59 -3.10 8.56
N ALA A 22 17.56 -3.76 8.00
CA ALA A 22 16.70 -3.19 6.99
C ALA A 22 16.18 -1.84 7.50
N CYS A 23 16.58 -0.76 6.82
CA CYS A 23 15.96 0.53 7.04
C CYS A 23 14.49 0.40 6.66
N THR A 24 13.61 0.29 7.65
CA THR A 24 12.18 0.46 7.42
C THR A 24 11.98 1.93 7.08
N ASN A 25 11.77 2.23 5.80
CA ASN A 25 11.39 3.58 5.40
C ASN A 25 9.87 3.70 5.57
N ILE A 26 9.42 4.91 5.89
CA ILE A 26 8.00 5.26 5.88
C ILE A 26 7.64 5.61 4.43
N TYR A 27 6.61 4.96 3.91
CA TYR A 27 6.06 5.20 2.58
C TYR A 27 4.63 5.70 2.69
N TRP A 28 4.11 6.17 1.56
CA TRP A 28 2.80 6.78 1.47
C TRP A 28 1.98 6.04 0.42
N GLY A 29 0.77 5.64 0.78
CA GLY A 29 -0.22 5.10 -0.14
C GLY A 29 -1.08 6.24 -0.64
N ILE A 30 -1.40 6.24 -1.93
CA ILE A 30 -2.23 7.27 -2.54
C ILE A 30 -3.45 6.58 -3.12
N ILE A 31 -4.64 7.08 -2.76
CA ILE A 31 -5.87 6.74 -3.45
C ILE A 31 -6.44 8.00 -4.11
N LYS A 32 -6.73 7.90 -5.40
CA LYS A 32 -7.23 9.00 -6.21
C LYS A 32 -8.67 8.72 -6.62
N ASN A 33 -9.54 9.68 -6.32
CA ASN A 33 -10.88 9.73 -6.87
C ASN A 33 -10.81 10.38 -8.26
N SER A 34 -10.98 9.60 -9.32
CA SER A 34 -11.07 10.11 -10.71
C SER A 34 -12.51 10.11 -11.23
N THR A 35 -13.48 10.21 -10.32
CA THR A 35 -14.91 10.38 -10.62
C THR A 35 -15.32 11.86 -10.49
N ASP A 36 -16.56 12.16 -10.89
CA ASP A 36 -17.22 13.46 -10.77
C ASP A 36 -18.03 13.61 -9.45
N GLU A 37 -17.98 12.61 -8.56
CA GLU A 37 -18.71 12.60 -7.29
C GLU A 37 -17.77 12.42 -6.10
N VAL A 38 -18.22 12.81 -4.90
CA VAL A 38 -17.48 12.58 -3.65
C VAL A 38 -17.58 11.11 -3.28
N ILE A 39 -16.45 10.51 -2.88
CA ILE A 39 -16.40 9.11 -2.46
C ILE A 39 -15.93 8.98 -1.01
N GLN A 40 -16.51 8.03 -0.29
CA GLN A 40 -16.00 7.55 1.00
C GLN A 40 -15.14 6.32 0.76
N VAL A 41 -13.98 6.24 1.41
CA VAL A 41 -13.05 5.13 1.23
C VAL A 41 -12.72 4.51 2.57
N LYS A 42 -12.74 3.18 2.60
CA LYS A 42 -12.35 2.36 3.72
C LYS A 42 -11.26 1.38 3.31
N LEU A 43 -10.15 1.42 4.01
CA LEU A 43 -9.01 0.52 3.83
C LEU A 43 -9.07 -0.57 4.92
N THR A 44 -8.95 -1.83 4.52
CA THR A 44 -8.87 -2.96 5.45
C THR A 44 -7.49 -3.57 5.40
N PHE A 45 -6.86 -3.67 6.56
CA PHE A 45 -5.54 -4.25 6.75
C PHE A 45 -5.67 -5.56 7.52
N ILE A 46 -4.93 -6.60 7.11
CA ILE A 46 -4.91 -7.90 7.78
C ILE A 46 -3.46 -8.29 8.02
N ASN A 47 -3.09 -8.42 9.28
CA ASN A 47 -1.74 -8.84 9.68
C ASN A 47 -1.76 -9.81 10.86
N GLU A 48 -0.58 -10.14 11.38
CA GLU A 48 -0.40 -11.07 12.51
C GLU A 48 -1.11 -10.62 13.80
N TYR A 49 -1.42 -9.32 13.92
CA TYR A 49 -2.13 -8.74 15.06
C TYR A 49 -3.66 -8.68 14.86
N GLY A 50 -4.15 -9.06 13.69
CA GLY A 50 -5.59 -9.11 13.35
C GLY A 50 -5.99 -8.18 12.21
N THR A 51 -7.28 -7.86 12.16
CA THR A 51 -7.87 -6.98 11.14
C THR A 51 -7.99 -5.55 11.65
N GLN A 52 -7.50 -4.60 10.88
CA GLN A 52 -7.61 -3.16 11.16
C GLN A 52 -8.34 -2.47 10.02
N VAL A 53 -9.08 -1.41 10.34
CA VAL A 53 -9.86 -0.64 9.37
C VAL A 53 -9.50 0.82 9.52
N LEU A 54 -9.17 1.46 8.40
CA LEU A 54 -8.96 2.91 8.30
C LEU A 54 -10.02 3.50 7.37
N GLU A 55 -10.89 4.33 7.93
CA GLU A 55 -11.82 5.16 7.15
C GLU A 55 -11.13 6.48 6.81
N LEU A 56 -11.02 6.79 5.53
CA LEU A 56 -10.44 8.04 5.06
C LEU A 56 -11.48 9.17 5.13
N MET A 57 -11.00 10.40 5.19
CA MET A 57 -11.87 11.55 4.93
C MET A 57 -12.47 11.43 3.52
N PRO A 58 -13.71 11.89 3.29
CA PRO A 58 -14.31 11.89 1.97
C PRO A 58 -13.39 12.54 0.93
N ILE A 59 -13.24 11.89 -0.21
CA ILE A 59 -12.34 12.34 -1.28
C ILE A 59 -13.18 13.05 -2.33
N GLU A 60 -12.94 14.34 -2.50
CA GLU A 60 -13.61 15.18 -3.50
C GLU A 60 -13.33 14.68 -4.93
N SER A 61 -14.18 15.11 -5.87
CA SER A 61 -14.03 14.76 -7.29
C SER A 61 -12.65 15.20 -7.81
N ASN A 62 -11.95 14.30 -8.49
CA ASN A 62 -10.60 14.51 -9.03
C ASN A 62 -9.51 14.81 -7.98
N ASP A 63 -9.77 14.55 -6.69
CA ASP A 63 -8.81 14.71 -5.60
C ASP A 63 -8.21 13.37 -5.15
N SER A 64 -7.27 13.43 -4.21
CA SER A 64 -6.58 12.26 -3.66
C SER A 64 -6.45 12.33 -2.15
N SER A 65 -6.51 11.15 -1.52
CA SER A 65 -6.16 10.98 -0.11
C SER A 65 -4.91 10.14 0.02
N VAL A 66 -4.16 10.38 1.10
CA VAL A 66 -2.89 9.71 1.38
C VAL A 66 -2.93 9.10 2.77
N TRP A 67 -2.33 7.92 2.93
CA TRP A 67 -2.06 7.32 4.24
C TRP A 67 -0.60 6.89 4.34
N GLU A 68 -0.06 6.83 5.56
CA GLU A 68 1.29 6.32 5.82
C GLU A 68 1.27 4.81 5.98
N TYR A 69 2.30 4.14 5.45
CA TYR A 69 2.56 2.73 5.72
C TYR A 69 4.05 2.42 5.77
N ARG A 70 4.42 1.29 6.37
CA ARG A 70 5.81 0.82 6.39
C ARG A 70 6.05 -0.11 5.22
N GLN A 71 7.17 0.08 4.52
CA GLN A 71 7.61 -0.85 3.48
C GLN A 71 9.05 -1.27 3.73
N SER A 72 9.34 -2.53 3.40
CA SER A 72 10.71 -3.01 3.28
C SER A 72 11.43 -2.29 2.14
N SER A 73 12.65 -1.81 2.40
CA SER A 73 13.47 -1.04 1.45
C SER A 73 13.87 -1.79 0.17
N LEU A 74 13.57 -3.09 0.07
CA LEU A 74 14.00 -3.94 -1.04
C LEU A 74 13.01 -3.98 -2.22
N VAL A 75 11.75 -3.56 -2.04
CA VAL A 75 10.74 -3.64 -3.11
C VAL A 75 9.95 -2.35 -3.19
N ILE A 76 10.28 -1.53 -4.18
CA ILE A 76 9.73 -0.17 -4.30
C ILE A 76 8.30 -0.23 -4.86
N THR A 77 7.97 -1.09 -5.82
CA THR A 77 6.68 -1.06 -6.55
C THR A 77 5.47 -1.60 -5.79
N LYS A 78 5.63 -2.01 -4.52
CA LYS A 78 4.53 -2.57 -3.74
C LYS A 78 3.73 -1.46 -3.05
N ILE A 79 2.47 -1.73 -2.77
CA ILE A 79 1.70 -1.01 -1.77
C ILE A 79 1.85 -1.73 -0.42
N ASP A 80 1.32 -1.15 0.65
CA ASP A 80 1.27 -1.75 1.99
C ASP A 80 0.94 -3.25 1.91
N GLU A 81 1.78 -4.10 2.51
CA GLU A 81 1.63 -5.56 2.44
C GLU A 81 0.43 -6.05 3.24
N ASP A 82 0.06 -5.32 4.28
CA ASP A 82 -1.08 -5.65 5.13
C ASP A 82 -2.40 -5.18 4.49
N LEU A 83 -2.37 -4.25 3.52
CA LEU A 83 -3.57 -3.78 2.84
C LEU A 83 -4.20 -4.94 2.05
N SER A 84 -5.34 -5.41 2.54
CA SER A 84 -6.06 -6.55 1.98
C SER A 84 -7.24 -6.14 1.10
N MET A 85 -7.86 -5.00 1.38
CA MET A 85 -9.08 -4.58 0.68
C MET A 85 -9.26 -3.07 0.72
N VAL A 86 -9.79 -2.52 -0.38
CA VAL A 86 -10.19 -1.12 -0.52
C VAL A 86 -11.67 -1.10 -0.89
N GLU A 87 -12.48 -0.50 -0.03
CA GLU A 87 -13.89 -0.27 -0.27
C GLU A 87 -14.09 1.21 -0.58
N ALA A 88 -14.77 1.52 -1.68
CA ALA A 88 -15.12 2.90 -2.04
C ALA A 88 -16.62 3.01 -2.31
N THR A 89 -17.28 3.94 -1.64
CA THR A 89 -18.73 4.17 -1.73
C THR A 89 -19.00 5.57 -2.22
N ASN A 90 -19.84 5.69 -3.25
CA ASN A 90 -20.22 6.99 -3.78
C ASN A 90 -21.47 7.57 -3.08
N ALA A 91 -21.82 8.81 -3.39
CA ALA A 91 -22.98 9.49 -2.78
C ALA A 91 -24.33 8.80 -3.06
N LYS A 92 -24.41 7.95 -4.09
CA LYS A 92 -25.59 7.16 -4.44
C LYS A 92 -25.70 5.86 -3.62
N GLY A 93 -24.75 5.59 -2.73
CA GLY A 93 -24.68 4.38 -1.91
C GLY A 93 -24.15 3.16 -2.66
N CYS A 94 -23.65 3.34 -3.88
CA CYS A 94 -23.02 2.26 -4.61
C CYS A 94 -21.59 2.05 -4.11
N THR A 95 -21.23 0.79 -3.89
CA THR A 95 -19.96 0.41 -3.29
C THR A 95 -19.19 -0.49 -4.24
N ILE A 96 -17.91 -0.15 -4.44
CA ILE A 96 -16.93 -1.02 -5.08
C ILE A 96 -16.00 -1.58 -4.02
N MET A 97 -15.52 -2.79 -4.24
CA MET A 97 -14.56 -3.46 -3.38
C MET A 97 -13.44 -3.96 -4.26
N LEU A 98 -12.22 -3.48 -3.99
CA LEU A 98 -11.00 -3.96 -4.62
C LEU A 98 -10.32 -4.92 -3.65
N ASP A 99 -10.17 -6.17 -4.05
CA ASP A 99 -9.40 -7.15 -3.29
C ASP A 99 -7.89 -6.99 -3.52
N ARG A 100 -7.07 -7.84 -2.88
CA ARG A 100 -5.62 -7.74 -2.97
C ARG A 100 -5.09 -7.84 -4.40
N GLU A 101 -5.65 -8.72 -5.23
CA GLU A 101 -5.18 -8.93 -6.60
C GLU A 101 -5.50 -7.70 -7.46
N GLU A 102 -6.70 -7.15 -7.30
CA GLU A 102 -7.15 -5.94 -7.99
C GLU A 102 -6.34 -4.71 -7.56
N ILE A 103 -6.03 -4.58 -6.27
CA ILE A 103 -5.17 -3.52 -5.73
C ILE A 103 -3.78 -3.60 -6.35
N GLU A 104 -3.15 -4.77 -6.35
CA GLU A 104 -1.79 -4.92 -6.88
C GLU A 104 -1.72 -4.62 -8.38
N LYS A 105 -2.74 -5.04 -9.13
CA LYS A 105 -2.88 -4.69 -10.55
C LYS A 105 -3.00 -3.18 -10.75
N ASN A 106 -3.91 -2.53 -10.01
CA ASN A 106 -4.13 -1.09 -10.11
C ASN A 106 -2.85 -0.29 -9.77
N VAL A 107 -2.18 -0.64 -8.68
CA VAL A 107 -0.91 -0.05 -8.21
C VAL A 107 0.20 -0.22 -9.24
N SER A 108 0.30 -1.41 -9.86
CA SER A 108 1.29 -1.70 -10.90
C SER A 108 1.07 -0.84 -12.16
N GLU A 109 -0.19 -0.65 -12.56
CA GLU A 109 -0.56 0.14 -13.73
C GLU A 109 -0.40 1.65 -13.48
N HIS A 110 -0.60 2.11 -12.24
CA HIS A 110 -0.69 3.53 -11.89
C HIS A 110 0.44 4.05 -10.97
N LYS A 111 1.62 3.42 -11.02
CA LYS A 111 2.82 3.87 -10.29
C LYS A 111 2.56 4.05 -8.78
N GLN A 112 2.06 3.01 -8.12
CA GLN A 112 1.78 2.95 -6.68
C GLN A 112 0.56 3.75 -6.18
N GLN A 113 -0.34 4.10 -7.09
CA GLN A 113 -1.60 4.75 -6.75
C GLN A 113 -2.75 3.77 -6.98
N ILE A 114 -3.77 3.83 -6.14
CA ILE A 114 -5.06 3.22 -6.43
C ILE A 114 -5.92 4.30 -7.07
N ILE A 115 -6.31 4.09 -8.32
CA ILE A 115 -7.23 4.97 -9.03
C ILE A 115 -8.62 4.37 -9.00
N ILE A 116 -9.57 5.13 -8.46
CA ILE A 116 -11.00 4.84 -8.52
C ILE A 116 -11.60 5.66 -9.66
N SER A 117 -12.16 5.01 -10.66
CA SER A 117 -12.70 5.61 -11.88
C SER A 117 -14.22 5.54 -11.94
N THR A 118 -14.83 6.35 -12.81
CA THR A 118 -16.27 6.31 -13.06
C THR A 118 -16.72 4.95 -13.58
N ASP A 119 -15.88 4.27 -14.37
CA ASP A 119 -16.17 2.95 -14.93
C ASP A 119 -16.25 1.88 -13.84
N ASP A 120 -15.47 2.00 -12.76
CA ASP A 120 -15.51 1.07 -11.63
C ASP A 120 -16.90 1.10 -10.97
N PHE A 121 -17.43 2.31 -10.73
CA PHE A 121 -18.79 2.46 -10.23
C PHE A 121 -19.83 2.04 -11.28
N PHE A 122 -19.68 2.40 -12.56
CA PHE A 122 -20.62 1.96 -13.58
C PHE A 122 -20.79 0.43 -13.58
N ASN A 123 -19.68 -0.31 -13.55
CA ASN A 123 -19.67 -1.77 -13.54
C ASN A 123 -20.26 -2.37 -12.25
N ALA A 124 -20.06 -1.74 -11.10
CA ALA A 124 -20.59 -2.22 -9.83
C ALA A 124 -22.08 -1.89 -9.64
N CYS A 125 -22.54 -0.70 -10.06
CA CYS A 125 -23.89 -0.21 -9.78
C CYS A 125 -24.94 -0.62 -10.82
N THR A 126 -24.52 -1.10 -12.00
CA THR A 126 -25.44 -1.56 -13.06
C THR A 126 -25.66 -3.08 -13.07
N LYS A 127 -25.13 -3.79 -12.07
CA LYS A 127 -25.39 -5.21 -11.84
C LYS A 127 -26.67 -5.46 -11.03
#